data_AF-A0A9X2IRZ8-F1
#
_entry.id   AF-A0A9X2IRZ8-F1
#
_cell.length_a   1.000
_cell.length_b   1.000
_cell.length_c   1.000
_cell.angle_alpha   90.00
_cell.angle_beta   90.00
_cell.angle_gamma   90.00
#
_symmetry.space_group_name_H-M   'P 1'
#
loop_
_entity.id
_entity.type
_entity.pdbx_description
1 polymer ?
#
loop_
_entity_poly.entity_id
_entity_poly.type
_entity_poly.pdbx_seq_one_letter_code
_entity_poly.pdbx_strand_id
1 'polypeptide(L)'
;MNSKEAHQLLIRASAIDSRRISDPVVIAWQEVLADVAYEDAVRALIEHRRTAPAVYLEPGHIVQILRRERAREVEIRGPHPAPPPGKRWAADIIDDVDAIDAYSEPRKALS
;
A
#
# COMPACT_ATOMS: atom_id res chain seq x y z
N MET A 1 -17.41 0.35 -4.34
CA MET A 1 -17.80 1.43 -5.29
C MET A 1 -19.04 1.03 -6.05
N ASN A 2 -19.78 2.00 -6.59
CA ASN A 2 -20.96 1.74 -7.42
C ASN A 2 -20.58 1.47 -8.90
N SER A 3 -21.58 1.12 -9.72
CA SER A 3 -21.38 0.78 -11.14
C SER A 3 -20.79 1.94 -11.97
N LYS A 4 -21.22 3.19 -11.70
CA LYS A 4 -20.68 4.38 -12.38
C LYS A 4 -19.19 4.57 -12.08
N GLU A 5 -18.79 4.40 -10.82
CA GLU A 5 -17.39 4.48 -10.39
C GLU A 5 -16.55 3.33 -10.97
N ALA A 6 -17.08 2.11 -11.01
CA ALA A 6 -16.41 0.96 -11.64
C ALA A 6 -16.19 1.20 -13.14
N HIS A 7 -17.17 1.77 -13.84
CA HIS A 7 -17.02 2.16 -15.24
C HIS A 7 -15.92 3.24 -15.41
N GLN A 8 -15.91 4.28 -14.57
CA GLN A 8 -14.85 5.31 -14.60
C GLN A 8 -13.46 4.73 -14.36
N LEU A 9 -13.34 3.78 -13.44
CA LEU A 9 -12.08 3.07 -13.18
C LEU A 9 -11.62 2.25 -14.40
N LEU A 10 -12.56 1.57 -15.06
CA LEU A 10 -12.28 0.81 -16.28
C LEU A 10 -11.85 1.71 -17.45
N ILE A 11 -12.41 2.92 -17.59
CA ILE A 11 -11.96 3.93 -18.57
C ILE A 11 -10.50 4.31 -18.34
N ARG A 12 -10.10 4.49 -17.07
CA ARG A 12 -8.69 4.77 -16.74
C ARG A 12 -7.79 3.59 -17.08
N ALA A 13 -8.24 2.36 -16.80
CA ALA A 13 -7.47 1.17 -17.12
C ALA A 13 -7.31 0.98 -18.64
N SER A 14 -8.38 1.21 -19.42
CA SER A 14 -8.39 1.05 -20.88
C SER A 14 -7.50 2.05 -21.60
N ALA A 15 -7.31 3.25 -21.04
CA ALA A 15 -6.37 4.23 -21.59
C ALA A 15 -4.92 3.70 -21.63
N ILE A 16 -4.60 2.65 -20.86
CA ILE A 16 -3.25 2.08 -20.75
C ILE A 16 -3.18 0.72 -21.45
N ASP A 17 -4.15 -0.17 -21.23
CA ASP A 17 -4.11 -1.54 -21.75
C ASP A 17 -5.05 -1.82 -22.92
N SER A 18 -5.73 -0.78 -23.42
CA SER A 18 -6.62 -0.88 -24.59
C SER A 18 -7.75 -1.91 -24.43
N ARG A 19 -8.15 -2.26 -23.20
CA ARG A 19 -9.29 -3.15 -22.98
C ARG A 19 -10.58 -2.56 -23.56
N ARG A 20 -11.48 -3.43 -24.01
CA ARG A 20 -12.85 -3.05 -24.37
C ARG A 20 -13.71 -2.97 -23.12
N ILE A 21 -14.49 -1.90 -22.98
CA ILE A 21 -15.45 -1.75 -21.90
C ILE A 21 -16.83 -2.14 -22.41
N SER A 22 -17.54 -2.93 -21.60
CA SER A 22 -18.91 -3.37 -21.84
C SER A 22 -19.63 -3.53 -20.50
N ASP A 23 -20.96 -3.50 -20.51
CA ASP A 23 -21.77 -3.62 -19.29
C ASP A 23 -21.45 -4.88 -18.47
N PRO A 24 -21.28 -6.08 -19.07
CA PRO A 24 -20.86 -7.26 -18.32
C PRO A 24 -19.51 -7.10 -17.61
N VAL A 25 -18.54 -6.40 -18.22
CA VAL A 25 -17.23 -6.15 -17.61
C VAL A 25 -17.36 -5.16 -16.45
N VAL A 26 -18.18 -4.12 -16.60
CA VAL A 26 -18.45 -3.15 -15.52
C VAL A 26 -19.10 -3.84 -14.33
N ILE A 27 -20.11 -4.69 -14.56
CA ILE A 27 -20.79 -5.46 -13.51
C ILE A 27 -19.80 -6.37 -12.78
N ALA A 28 -19.01 -7.16 -13.51
CA ALA A 28 -18.02 -8.05 -12.90
C ALA A 28 -16.98 -7.29 -12.05
N TRP A 29 -16.54 -6.11 -12.50
CA TRP A 29 -15.63 -5.27 -11.72
C TRP A 29 -16.30 -4.68 -10.49
N GLN A 30 -17.54 -4.23 -10.62
CA GLN A 30 -18.32 -3.66 -9.52
C GLN A 30 -18.58 -4.71 -8.42
N GLU A 31 -18.87 -5.96 -8.79
CA GLU A 31 -19.07 -7.05 -7.84
C GLU A 31 -17.82 -7.30 -6.99
N VAL A 32 -16.64 -7.36 -7.61
CA VAL A 32 -15.37 -7.58 -6.90
C VAL A 32 -14.95 -6.38 -6.05
N LEU A 33 -15.30 -5.17 -6.49
CA LEU A 33 -14.87 -3.91 -5.85
C LEU A 33 -16.01 -3.20 -5.09
N ALA A 34 -17.07 -3.93 -4.73
CA ALA A 34 -18.27 -3.38 -4.11
C ALA A 34 -17.98 -2.58 -2.82
N ASP A 35 -17.04 -3.06 -2.00
CA ASP A 35 -16.65 -2.44 -0.73
C ASP A 35 -15.43 -1.51 -0.83
N VAL A 36 -14.89 -1.32 -2.03
CA VAL A 36 -13.68 -0.50 -2.24
C VAL A 36 -14.10 0.94 -2.59
N ALA A 37 -13.51 1.94 -1.93
CA ALA A 37 -13.70 3.34 -2.30
C ALA A 37 -13.05 3.63 -3.66
N TYR A 38 -13.68 4.47 -4.49
CA TYR A 38 -13.18 4.77 -5.84
C TYR A 38 -11.75 5.33 -5.83
N GLU A 39 -11.45 6.28 -4.95
CA GLU A 39 -10.12 6.90 -4.87
C GLU A 39 -9.02 5.89 -4.48
N ASP A 40 -9.32 4.96 -3.57
CA ASP A 40 -8.39 3.89 -3.21
C ASP A 40 -8.13 2.94 -4.38
N ALA A 41 -9.16 2.60 -5.16
CA ALA A 41 -8.99 1.80 -6.36
C ALA A 41 -8.15 2.51 -7.42
N VAL A 42 -8.30 3.83 -7.58
CA VAL A 42 -7.47 4.63 -8.48
C VAL A 42 -6.00 4.63 -8.03
N ARG A 43 -5.72 4.83 -6.73
CA ARG A 43 -4.35 4.73 -6.20
C ARG A 43 -3.76 3.34 -6.45
N ALA A 44 -4.51 2.28 -6.14
CA ALA A 44 -4.06 0.91 -6.34
C ALA A 44 -3.82 0.58 -7.82
N LEU A 45 -4.64 1.10 -8.74
CA LEU A 45 -4.40 1.00 -10.18
C LEU A 45 -3.06 1.63 -10.56
N ILE A 46 -2.78 2.85 -10.08
CA ILE A 46 -1.51 3.55 -10.36
C ILE A 46 -0.33 2.75 -9.81
N GLU A 47 -0.45 2.24 -8.59
CA GLU A 47 0.59 1.41 -7.96
C GLU A 47 0.86 0.12 -8.75
N HIS A 48 -0.20 -0.57 -9.20
CA HIS A 48 -0.06 -1.77 -10.05
C HIS A 48 0.71 -1.45 -11.33
N ARG A 49 0.39 -0.32 -11.99
CA ARG A 49 1.09 0.07 -13.23
C ARG A 49 2.56 0.40 -13.01
N ARG A 50 2.92 0.91 -11.83
CA ARG A 50 4.32 1.20 -11.46
C ARG A 50 5.12 -0.05 -11.13
N THR A 51 4.49 -0.99 -10.41
CA THR A 51 5.18 -2.15 -9.83
C THR A 51 5.09 -3.41 -10.69
N ALA A 52 4.07 -3.52 -11.54
CA ALA A 52 3.83 -4.67 -12.40
C ALA A 52 3.45 -4.23 -13.83
N PRO A 53 4.32 -3.47 -14.54
CA PRO A 53 3.99 -2.85 -15.83
C PRO A 53 3.66 -3.86 -16.95
N ALA A 54 4.20 -5.09 -16.88
CA ALA A 54 3.96 -6.15 -17.87
C ALA A 54 2.71 -7.00 -17.57
N VAL A 55 2.01 -6.77 -16.46
CA VAL A 55 0.90 -7.60 -16.00
C VAL A 55 -0.43 -6.91 -16.28
N TYR A 56 -1.33 -7.61 -16.97
CA TYR A 56 -2.69 -7.14 -17.19
C TYR A 56 -3.42 -6.91 -15.86
N LEU A 57 -4.09 -5.76 -15.72
CA LEU A 57 -4.76 -5.40 -14.49
C LEU A 57 -6.12 -6.09 -14.36
N GLU A 58 -6.30 -6.86 -13.30
CA GLU A 58 -7.56 -7.47 -12.90
C GLU A 58 -8.06 -6.84 -11.60
N PRO A 59 -9.37 -6.87 -11.29
CA PRO A 59 -9.90 -6.23 -10.09
C PRO A 59 -9.34 -6.87 -8.80
N GLY A 60 -8.98 -8.16 -8.84
CA GLY A 60 -8.30 -8.84 -7.73
C GLY A 60 -6.94 -8.23 -7.35
N HIS A 61 -6.20 -7.66 -8.31
CA HIS A 61 -4.93 -6.99 -8.03
C HIS A 61 -5.13 -5.73 -7.18
N ILE A 62 -6.20 -4.98 -7.43
CA ILE A 62 -6.57 -3.81 -6.62
C ILE A 62 -6.84 -4.25 -5.18
N VAL A 63 -7.65 -5.28 -4.99
CA VAL A 63 -7.94 -5.84 -3.65
C VAL A 63 -6.67 -6.29 -2.95
N GLN A 64 -5.76 -6.96 -3.65
CA GLN A 64 -4.49 -7.42 -3.08
C GLN A 64 -3.58 -6.26 -2.66
N ILE A 65 -3.49 -5.20 -3.47
CA ILE A 65 -2.72 -4.00 -3.13
C ILE A 65 -3.28 -3.36 -1.87
N LEU A 66 -4.59 -3.10 -1.81
CA LEU A 66 -5.22 -2.46 -0.65
C LEU A 66 -5.12 -3.32 0.62
N ARG A 67 -5.23 -4.65 0.50
CA ARG A 67 -4.99 -5.56 1.63
C ARG A 67 -3.56 -5.44 2.17
N ARG A 68 -2.55 -5.34 1.29
CA ARG A 68 -1.16 -5.15 1.70
C ARG A 68 -0.93 -3.79 2.36
N GLU A 69 -1.53 -2.72 1.82
CA GLU A 69 -1.48 -1.39 2.43
C GLU A 69 -2.07 -1.41 3.85
N ARG A 70 -3.25 -2.03 4.01
CA ARG A 70 -3.90 -2.14 5.31
C ARG A 70 -3.08 -2.97 6.30
N ALA A 71 -2.50 -4.09 5.86
CA ALA A 71 -1.63 -4.90 6.70
C ALA A 71 -0.40 -4.12 7.18
N ARG A 72 0.25 -3.35 6.29
CA ARG A 72 1.37 -2.47 6.66
C ARG A 72 0.96 -1.37 7.62
N GLU A 73 -0.22 -0.78 7.43
CA GLU A 73 -0.74 0.23 8.35
C GLU A 73 -0.96 -0.35 9.75
N VAL A 74 -1.54 -1.55 9.84
CA VAL A 74 -1.72 -2.25 11.11
C VAL A 74 -0.39 -2.64 11.74
N GLU A 75 0.62 -3.01 10.96
CA GLU A 75 1.96 -3.30 11.48
C GLU A 75 2.65 -2.04 12.04
N ILE A 76 2.53 -0.91 11.35
CA ILE A 76 3.15 0.36 11.74
C ILE A 76 2.42 1.01 12.92
N ARG A 77 1.08 0.99 12.92
CA ARG A 77 0.23 1.74 13.87
C ARG A 77 -0.48 0.87 14.90
N GLY A 78 -0.45 -0.44 14.75
CA GLY A 78 -1.10 -1.37 15.67
C GLY A 78 -0.37 -1.46 17.00
N PRO A 79 -1.01 -2.11 18.01
CA PRO A 79 -0.38 -2.34 19.29
C PRO A 79 0.83 -3.25 19.10
N HIS A 80 2.02 -2.65 19.17
CA HIS A 80 3.26 -3.38 19.12
C HIS A 80 3.40 -4.20 20.41
N PRO A 81 3.74 -5.52 20.37
CA PRO A 81 4.09 -6.22 21.59
C PRO A 81 5.18 -5.46 22.34
N ALA A 82 5.04 -5.40 23.68
CA ALA A 82 6.01 -4.73 24.52
C ALA A 82 7.43 -5.22 24.17
N PRO A 83 8.40 -4.31 23.97
CA PRO A 83 9.75 -4.73 23.63
C PRO A 83 10.29 -5.68 24.71
N PRO A 84 11.18 -6.62 24.35
CA PRO A 84 11.88 -7.44 25.34
C PRO A 84 12.54 -6.56 26.41
N PRO A 85 12.64 -7.04 27.67
CA PRO A 85 13.29 -6.30 28.74
C PRO A 85 14.69 -5.81 28.31
N GLY A 86 14.94 -4.51 28.41
CA GLY A 86 16.21 -3.89 28.03
C GLY A 86 16.35 -3.49 26.55
N LYS A 87 15.28 -3.61 25.73
CA LYS A 87 15.24 -3.05 24.36
C LYS A 87 14.14 -1.99 24.25
N ARG A 88 14.31 -1.04 23.33
CA ARG A 88 13.29 -0.07 22.89
C ARG A 88 13.03 -0.28 21.40
N TRP A 89 11.82 -0.03 20.92
CA TRP A 89 11.53 -0.09 19.49
C TRP A 89 12.18 1.12 18.80
N ALA A 90 12.58 0.97 17.52
CA ALA A 90 13.17 2.07 16.76
C ALA A 90 12.22 3.28 16.61
N ALA A 91 10.90 3.04 16.70
CA ALA A 91 9.89 4.10 16.69
C ALA A 91 9.93 4.99 17.96
N ASP A 92 10.41 4.48 19.09
CA ASP A 92 10.52 5.22 20.36
C ASP A 92 11.81 6.08 20.43
N ILE A 93 12.70 5.98 19.44
CA ILE A 93 13.98 6.72 19.40
C ILE A 93 13.80 8.12 18.80
N ILE A 94 12.76 8.35 18.00
CA ILE A 94 12.60 9.59 17.22
C ILE A 94 12.21 10.80 18.10
N ASP A 95 11.67 10.58 19.31
CA ASP A 95 11.36 11.65 20.27
C ASP A 95 12.58 12.12 21.10
N ASP A 96 13.77 11.54 20.90
CA ASP A 96 14.98 11.87 21.66
C ASP A 96 16.13 12.27 20.72
N VAL A 97 15.94 13.39 20.01
CA VAL A 97 16.98 14.00 19.15
C VAL A 97 18.23 14.41 19.95
N ASP A 98 18.15 14.44 21.29
CA ASP A 98 19.28 14.72 22.18
C ASP A 98 20.11 13.47 22.55
N ALA A 99 19.67 12.26 22.20
CA ALA A 99 20.38 11.01 22.56
C ALA A 99 21.38 10.51 21.48
N ILE A 100 21.45 11.15 20.31
CA ILE A 100 22.33 10.72 19.20
C ILE A 100 23.82 10.84 19.58
N ASP A 101 24.18 11.70 20.53
CA ASP A 101 25.56 11.88 20.98
C ASP A 101 26.09 10.76 21.90
N ALA A 102 25.22 9.89 22.44
CA ALA A 102 25.64 8.85 23.38
C ALA A 102 26.28 7.61 22.74
N TYR A 103 26.18 7.45 21.41
CA TYR A 103 26.75 6.30 20.68
C TYR A 103 28.01 6.62 19.86
N SER A 104 28.53 7.85 19.96
CA SER A 104 29.77 8.27 19.28
C SER A 104 30.97 8.26 20.25
N GLU A 105 31.35 7.08 20.74
CA GLU A 105 32.66 6.90 21.37
C GLU A 105 33.70 6.32 20.40
N PRO A 106 34.98 6.70 20.55
CA PRO A 106 35.94 6.77 19.45
C PRO A 106 36.43 5.38 19.03
N ARG A 107 36.67 5.21 17.72
CA ARG A 107 37.47 4.10 17.20
C ARG A 107 38.79 4.05 17.96
N LYS A 108 38.92 3.09 18.89
CA LYS A 108 40.19 2.78 19.54
C LYS A 108 41.22 2.52 18.44
N ALA A 109 42.26 3.33 18.43
CA ALA A 109 43.48 3.07 17.70
C ALA A 109 43.98 1.67 18.07
N LEU A 110 44.10 0.80 17.08
CA LEU A 110 44.86 -0.44 17.18
C LEU A 110 46.21 -0.18 16.50
N SER A 111 47.22 -0.05 17.36
CA SER A 111 48.66 -0.29 17.16
C SER A 111 49.30 0.27 15.88
#